data_AF-A0A7W2AMG2-F1
#
_entry.id   AF-A0A7W2AMG2-F1
#
_cell.length_a   1.000
_cell.length_b   1.000
_cell.length_c   1.000
_cell.angle_alpha   90.00
_cell.angle_beta   90.00
_cell.angle_gamma   90.00
#
_symmetry.space_group_name_H-M   'P 1'
#
loop_
_entity.id
_entity.type
_entity.pdbx_description
1 polymer ?
#
loop_
_entity_poly.entity_id
_entity_poly.type
_entity_poly.pdbx_seq_one_letter_code
_entity_poly.pdbx_strand_id
1 'polypeptide(L)'
;MDQNKEFSKAVYGVETGKVKVNEKIVEDEYLVIDVIDTDKHTIGKEKTPKQNGMQAMVVAEIKDEYKSKKQNQLQQISDYPKSVIKKDLTIAYAGTKNWQDWKTNIREVGFEDKHDNGAFQSALAYADAIEKTYSVKDGYTISTTGHSLGGAQAIYVAVLKGYHGFTYAAAGPGLSEKQLMNYEGQIINLYDTSDIVTSGWLTGGKGQLPFHSFGIDNAGWKNYGHDLNQFNLDKNGNYIDKYGDIVIYSDQHGGVALEQTLLAQQIIKNKAMIRQMETYGEKNQWEKDRISQLKEENKWLQLQISAFSKLVTWRKRFTASSGGLSTNEQIYLDDQQALMIVKHAASVFNQAMEQVLVIYQRGIRDLEQLWADGLAMVRRQTPLLSQNEMLDALREVGCTKQTIVDEPTQEFREKIFKIKQLSAEFSTLAKEIEAKINELVQRDRDLARQLF
;
A
#
# COMPACT_ATOMS: atom_id res chain seq x y z
N MET A 1 -4.51 2.40 -14.52
CA MET A 1 -4.81 2.45 -13.06
C MET A 1 -6.14 3.15 -12.78
N ASP A 2 -6.52 4.17 -13.57
CA ASP A 2 -7.81 4.87 -13.43
C ASP A 2 -9.03 4.00 -13.70
N GLN A 3 -8.87 2.87 -14.40
CA GLN A 3 -10.01 2.04 -14.80
C GLN A 3 -10.80 1.54 -13.58
N ASN A 4 -10.15 1.21 -12.46
CA ASN A 4 -10.84 0.78 -11.25
C ASN A 4 -11.70 1.91 -10.64
N LYS A 5 -11.27 3.18 -10.78
CA LYS A 5 -12.03 4.35 -10.34
C LYS A 5 -13.26 4.53 -11.21
N GLU A 6 -13.09 4.43 -12.53
CA GLU A 6 -14.20 4.49 -13.49
C GLU A 6 -15.18 3.33 -13.33
N PHE A 7 -14.71 2.11 -13.01
CA PHE A 7 -15.58 0.98 -12.69
C PHE A 7 -16.38 1.23 -11.40
N SER A 8 -15.70 1.69 -10.36
CA SER A 8 -16.33 2.05 -9.08
C SER A 8 -17.36 3.18 -9.21
N LYS A 9 -17.24 4.02 -10.24
CA LYS A 9 -18.20 5.05 -10.60
C LYS A 9 -19.34 4.51 -11.46
N ALA A 10 -19.03 3.72 -12.49
CA ALA A 10 -19.99 3.20 -13.45
C ALA A 10 -21.00 2.23 -12.82
N VAL A 11 -20.58 1.41 -11.85
CA VAL A 11 -21.44 0.41 -11.21
C VAL A 11 -22.72 0.99 -10.59
N TYR A 12 -22.71 2.24 -10.13
CA TYR A 12 -23.90 2.95 -9.64
C TYR A 12 -25.00 3.15 -10.70
N GLY A 13 -24.67 2.97 -11.98
CA GLY A 13 -25.59 3.02 -13.11
C GLY A 13 -26.43 1.75 -13.27
N VAL A 14 -26.04 0.62 -12.65
CA VAL A 14 -26.75 -0.66 -12.71
C VAL A 14 -28.18 -0.53 -12.18
N GLU A 15 -28.36 0.16 -11.05
CA GLU A 15 -29.68 0.48 -10.47
C GLU A 15 -30.63 1.13 -11.49
N THR A 16 -30.11 2.05 -12.28
CA THR A 16 -30.90 2.84 -13.24
C THR A 16 -30.97 2.22 -14.63
N GLY A 17 -30.32 1.06 -14.85
CA GLY A 17 -30.17 0.46 -16.17
C GLY A 17 -29.32 1.27 -17.15
N LYS A 18 -28.50 2.21 -16.63
CA LYS A 18 -27.57 3.01 -17.42
C LYS A 18 -26.33 2.22 -17.85
N VAL A 19 -25.95 1.20 -17.07
CA VAL A 19 -24.91 0.23 -17.43
C VAL A 19 -25.58 -1.07 -17.82
N LYS A 20 -25.20 -1.62 -18.98
CA LYS A 20 -25.79 -2.86 -19.52
C LYS A 20 -24.73 -3.86 -19.95
N VAL A 21 -25.11 -5.14 -19.92
CA VAL A 21 -24.28 -6.22 -20.50
C VAL A 21 -23.99 -5.92 -21.97
N ASN A 22 -22.77 -6.23 -22.39
CA ASN A 22 -22.17 -5.95 -23.70
C ASN A 22 -21.79 -4.49 -23.96
N GLU A 23 -22.05 -3.57 -23.04
CA GLU A 23 -21.66 -2.18 -23.19
C GLU A 23 -20.14 -2.03 -23.13
N LYS A 24 -19.59 -1.17 -23.99
CA LYS A 24 -18.19 -0.77 -23.91
C LYS A 24 -18.05 0.43 -22.97
N ILE A 25 -17.05 0.39 -22.09
CA ILE A 25 -16.78 1.45 -21.10
C ILE A 25 -15.30 1.76 -21.06
N VAL A 26 -14.95 2.90 -20.45
CA VAL A 26 -13.56 3.38 -20.27
C VAL A 26 -12.83 3.42 -21.62
N GLU A 27 -13.15 4.45 -22.42
CA GLU A 27 -12.56 4.70 -23.74
C GLU A 27 -12.70 3.52 -24.73
N ASP A 28 -13.81 2.79 -24.64
CA ASP A 28 -14.10 1.60 -25.46
C ASP A 28 -13.11 0.44 -25.31
N GLU A 29 -12.28 0.44 -24.26
CA GLU A 29 -11.28 -0.60 -24.00
C GLU A 29 -11.83 -1.79 -23.20
N TYR A 30 -12.89 -1.59 -22.42
CA TYR A 30 -13.45 -2.61 -21.53
C TYR A 30 -14.88 -2.96 -21.90
N LEU A 31 -15.24 -4.22 -21.70
CA LEU A 31 -16.57 -4.77 -21.96
C LEU A 31 -17.26 -5.12 -20.65
N VAL A 32 -18.51 -4.69 -20.48
CA VAL A 32 -19.38 -5.15 -19.39
C VAL A 32 -19.89 -6.56 -19.72
N ILE A 33 -19.48 -7.52 -18.91
CA ILE A 33 -19.72 -8.95 -19.09
C ILE A 33 -21.01 -9.41 -18.43
N ASP A 34 -21.27 -8.88 -17.24
CA ASP A 34 -22.44 -9.23 -16.44
C ASP A 34 -22.80 -8.07 -15.51
N VAL A 35 -24.06 -7.97 -15.10
CA VAL A 35 -24.56 -6.99 -14.12
C VAL A 35 -25.60 -7.64 -13.22
N ILE A 36 -25.65 -7.22 -11.96
CA ILE A 36 -26.64 -7.69 -10.98
C ILE A 36 -27.16 -6.52 -10.15
N ASP A 37 -28.45 -6.59 -9.85
CA ASP A 37 -29.15 -5.73 -8.91
C ASP A 37 -30.09 -6.65 -8.12
N THR A 38 -29.78 -6.93 -6.86
CA THR A 38 -30.51 -7.92 -6.05
C THR A 38 -31.91 -7.47 -5.64
N ASP A 39 -32.29 -6.24 -5.94
CA ASP A 39 -33.67 -5.78 -5.79
C ASP A 39 -34.53 -6.21 -6.99
N LYS A 40 -33.91 -6.54 -8.12
CA LYS A 40 -34.57 -6.90 -9.38
C LYS A 40 -34.26 -8.30 -9.87
N HIS A 41 -33.09 -8.84 -9.52
CA HIS A 41 -32.54 -10.06 -10.06
C HIS A 41 -32.24 -11.09 -8.95
N THR A 42 -32.26 -12.37 -9.31
CA THR A 42 -31.94 -13.51 -8.43
C THR A 42 -30.52 -14.00 -8.67
N ILE A 43 -29.84 -14.48 -7.63
CA ILE A 43 -28.50 -15.08 -7.76
C ILE A 43 -28.60 -16.62 -7.70
N GLY A 44 -27.93 -17.29 -8.63
CA GLY A 44 -27.80 -18.75 -8.62
C GLY A 44 -29.14 -19.49 -8.71
N LYS A 45 -29.56 -20.14 -7.61
CA LYS A 45 -30.80 -20.95 -7.52
C LYS A 45 -31.93 -20.24 -6.78
N GLU A 46 -31.77 -18.98 -6.42
CA GLU A 46 -32.81 -18.20 -5.74
C GLU A 46 -34.07 -18.07 -6.61
N LYS A 47 -35.24 -18.13 -5.98
CA LYS A 47 -36.54 -18.05 -6.68
C LYS A 47 -37.08 -16.63 -6.80
N THR A 48 -36.66 -15.74 -5.89
CA THR A 48 -37.11 -14.35 -5.79
C THR A 48 -35.94 -13.44 -5.43
N PRO A 49 -35.89 -12.19 -5.93
CA PRO A 49 -34.84 -11.24 -5.57
C PRO A 49 -34.78 -11.02 -4.06
N LYS A 50 -33.57 -10.84 -3.52
CA LYS A 50 -33.35 -10.66 -2.07
C LYS A 50 -33.74 -9.30 -1.53
N GLN A 51 -33.85 -8.28 -2.39
CA GLN A 51 -34.21 -6.91 -2.00
C GLN A 51 -33.29 -6.31 -0.93
N ASN A 52 -31.99 -6.59 -1.04
CA ASN A 52 -30.97 -6.13 -0.09
C ASN A 52 -30.03 -5.07 -0.68
N GLY A 53 -30.36 -4.51 -1.85
CA GLY A 53 -29.67 -3.37 -2.44
C GLY A 53 -28.24 -3.65 -2.95
N MET A 54 -27.80 -4.90 -3.03
CA MET A 54 -26.49 -5.23 -3.62
C MET A 54 -26.54 -5.02 -5.14
N GLN A 55 -25.60 -4.24 -5.64
CA GLN A 55 -25.43 -3.96 -7.06
C GLN A 55 -23.98 -4.21 -7.45
N ALA A 56 -23.78 -4.91 -8.57
CA ALA A 56 -22.45 -5.15 -9.09
C ALA A 56 -22.43 -5.23 -10.62
N MET A 57 -21.25 -5.07 -11.18
CA MET A 57 -20.96 -5.34 -12.59
C MET A 57 -19.63 -6.07 -12.73
N VAL A 58 -19.52 -6.89 -13.76
CA VAL A 58 -18.29 -7.58 -14.14
C VAL A 58 -17.78 -6.98 -15.43
N VAL A 59 -16.48 -6.65 -15.46
CA VAL A 59 -15.83 -6.05 -16.62
C VAL A 59 -14.56 -6.81 -16.97
N ALA A 60 -14.21 -6.84 -18.25
CA ALA A 60 -12.96 -7.39 -18.74
C ALA A 60 -12.41 -6.53 -19.88
N GLU A 61 -11.08 -6.44 -20.01
CA GLU A 61 -10.46 -5.72 -21.11
C GLU A 61 -10.70 -6.47 -22.43
N ILE A 62 -11.01 -5.73 -23.49
CA ILE A 62 -11.14 -6.28 -24.85
C ILE A 62 -9.72 -6.57 -25.36
N LYS A 63 -9.51 -7.74 -25.99
CA LYS A 63 -8.19 -8.04 -26.59
C LYS A 63 -7.87 -7.03 -27.70
N ASP A 64 -6.58 -6.72 -27.87
CA ASP A 64 -6.14 -5.62 -28.72
C ASP A 64 -6.61 -5.77 -30.18
N GLU A 65 -6.68 -7.00 -30.71
CA GLU A 65 -7.18 -7.29 -32.05
C GLU A 65 -8.68 -6.98 -32.25
N TYR A 66 -9.43 -6.81 -31.16
CA TYR A 66 -10.87 -6.57 -31.15
C TYR A 66 -11.27 -5.16 -30.71
N LYS A 67 -10.35 -4.35 -30.16
CA LYS A 67 -10.67 -3.00 -29.64
C LYS A 67 -11.32 -2.09 -30.69
N SER A 68 -10.87 -2.16 -31.95
CA SER A 68 -11.40 -1.35 -33.07
C SER A 68 -12.77 -1.80 -33.59
N LYS A 69 -13.26 -2.99 -33.22
CA LYS A 69 -14.55 -3.50 -33.69
C LYS A 69 -15.71 -2.84 -32.94
N LYS A 70 -16.80 -2.58 -33.64
CA LYS A 70 -18.04 -2.09 -33.02
C LYS A 70 -18.71 -3.20 -32.20
N GLN A 71 -19.51 -2.82 -31.20
CA GLN A 71 -20.18 -3.76 -30.29
C GLN A 71 -20.99 -4.84 -31.02
N ASN A 72 -21.74 -4.48 -32.06
CA ASN A 72 -22.52 -5.42 -32.87
C ASN A 72 -21.64 -6.41 -33.67
N GLN A 73 -20.41 -6.03 -34.01
CA GLN A 73 -19.46 -6.91 -34.68
C GLN A 73 -18.80 -7.88 -33.70
N LEU A 74 -18.55 -7.44 -32.45
CA LEU A 74 -18.02 -8.32 -31.40
C LEU A 74 -18.99 -9.48 -31.11
N GLN A 75 -20.28 -9.18 -31.00
CA GLN A 75 -21.32 -10.16 -30.71
C GLN A 75 -21.50 -11.23 -31.80
N GLN A 76 -20.97 -11.01 -33.01
CA GLN A 76 -20.99 -11.98 -34.10
C GLN A 76 -19.82 -12.97 -34.05
N ILE A 77 -18.85 -12.75 -33.17
CA ILE A 77 -17.67 -13.62 -33.05
C ILE A 77 -18.08 -14.89 -32.29
N SER A 78 -17.65 -16.04 -32.80
CA SER A 78 -17.90 -17.33 -32.15
C SER A 78 -17.36 -17.33 -30.71
N ASP A 79 -18.10 -17.94 -29.79
CA ASP A 79 -17.76 -17.99 -28.35
C ASP A 79 -17.67 -16.61 -27.67
N TYR A 80 -18.37 -15.61 -28.21
CA TYR A 80 -18.54 -14.31 -27.54
C TYR A 80 -19.30 -14.49 -26.20
N PRO A 81 -18.91 -13.77 -25.11
CA PRO A 81 -17.84 -12.78 -25.04
C PRO A 81 -16.45 -13.36 -24.73
N LYS A 82 -16.33 -14.65 -24.37
CA LYS A 82 -15.07 -15.27 -23.93
C LYS A 82 -13.94 -15.15 -24.94
N SER A 83 -14.26 -15.25 -26.23
CA SER A 83 -13.26 -15.17 -27.30
C SER A 83 -12.64 -13.78 -27.49
N VAL A 84 -13.33 -12.71 -27.08
CA VAL A 84 -12.93 -11.32 -27.37
C VAL A 84 -12.32 -10.57 -26.19
N ILE A 85 -12.35 -11.14 -24.99
CA ILE A 85 -11.86 -10.52 -23.76
C ILE A 85 -10.55 -11.13 -23.30
N LYS A 86 -9.73 -10.34 -22.61
CA LYS A 86 -8.64 -10.85 -21.78
C LYS A 86 -9.24 -11.62 -20.60
N LYS A 87 -8.42 -12.50 -20.00
CA LYS A 87 -8.87 -13.41 -18.94
C LYS A 87 -8.80 -12.79 -17.54
N ASP A 88 -8.49 -11.50 -17.44
CA ASP A 88 -8.47 -10.75 -16.20
C ASP A 88 -9.80 -10.01 -16.04
N LEU A 89 -10.61 -10.45 -15.08
CA LEU A 89 -11.92 -9.88 -14.78
C LEU A 89 -11.84 -8.99 -13.54
N THR A 90 -12.65 -7.95 -13.52
CA THR A 90 -12.89 -7.12 -12.32
C THR A 90 -14.37 -7.09 -12.00
N ILE A 91 -14.72 -7.43 -10.75
CA ILE A 91 -16.06 -7.25 -10.20
C ILE A 91 -16.09 -5.92 -9.46
N ALA A 92 -16.89 -4.97 -9.94
CA ALA A 92 -17.13 -3.71 -9.26
C ALA A 92 -18.44 -3.79 -8.47
N TYR A 93 -18.41 -3.36 -7.20
CA TYR A 93 -19.58 -3.30 -6.33
C TYR A 93 -19.96 -1.83 -6.05
N ALA A 94 -21.26 -1.52 -6.11
CA ALA A 94 -21.75 -0.18 -5.79
C ALA A 94 -21.84 0.03 -4.28
N GLY A 95 -21.54 1.25 -3.83
CA GLY A 95 -21.85 1.68 -2.48
C GLY A 95 -23.32 2.10 -2.31
N THR A 96 -23.64 2.60 -1.13
CA THR A 96 -24.95 3.22 -0.87
C THR A 96 -24.86 4.72 -1.11
N LYS A 97 -25.74 5.28 -1.94
CA LYS A 97 -25.76 6.72 -2.26
C LYS A 97 -26.21 7.61 -1.08
N ASN A 98 -26.86 7.03 -0.06
CA ASN A 98 -27.49 7.76 1.04
C ASN A 98 -26.79 7.54 2.40
N TRP A 99 -26.42 8.64 3.06
CA TRP A 99 -25.79 8.65 4.39
C TRP A 99 -26.68 8.11 5.53
N GLN A 100 -28.01 8.14 5.36
CA GLN A 100 -28.95 7.61 6.35
C GLN A 100 -29.03 6.08 6.30
N ASP A 101 -29.10 5.50 5.11
CA ASP A 101 -29.09 4.05 4.88
C ASP A 101 -27.77 3.41 5.33
N TRP A 102 -26.67 4.16 5.18
CA TRP A 102 -25.36 3.81 5.70
C TRP A 102 -25.35 3.52 7.21
N LYS A 103 -26.07 4.30 8.05
CA LYS A 103 -26.13 4.03 9.50
C LYS A 103 -26.83 2.71 9.83
N THR A 104 -27.77 2.29 8.99
CA THR A 104 -28.45 1.00 9.09
C THR A 104 -27.53 -0.13 8.63
N ASN A 105 -26.83 0.05 7.50
CA ASN A 105 -25.89 -0.91 6.93
C ASN A 105 -24.60 -1.08 7.76
N ILE A 106 -24.18 -0.06 8.54
CA ILE A 106 -23.07 -0.17 9.50
C ILE A 106 -23.33 -1.28 10.53
N ARG A 107 -24.59 -1.60 10.87
CA ARG A 107 -24.87 -2.72 11.80
C ARG A 107 -24.42 -4.07 11.23
N GLU A 108 -24.54 -4.29 9.92
CA GLU A 108 -24.00 -5.49 9.24
C GLU A 108 -22.46 -5.48 9.12
N VAL A 109 -21.85 -4.28 9.18
CA VAL A 109 -20.41 -4.07 9.10
C VAL A 109 -19.70 -4.18 10.47
N GLY A 110 -20.38 -3.78 11.55
CA GLY A 110 -19.80 -3.60 12.89
C GLY A 110 -20.03 -4.73 13.90
N PHE A 111 -20.90 -5.69 13.59
CA PHE A 111 -21.07 -6.92 14.37
C PHE A 111 -20.75 -8.12 13.48
N GLU A 112 -20.21 -9.20 14.03
CA GLU A 112 -20.02 -10.50 13.33
C GLU A 112 -21.34 -11.13 12.82
N ASP A 113 -22.43 -10.37 12.85
CA ASP A 113 -23.81 -10.74 12.55
C ASP A 113 -24.11 -10.50 11.06
N LYS A 114 -23.31 -11.13 10.18
CA LYS A 114 -23.60 -11.15 8.74
C LYS A 114 -24.80 -12.04 8.50
N HIS A 115 -25.98 -11.45 8.33
CA HIS A 115 -27.18 -12.21 8.00
C HIS A 115 -27.03 -12.95 6.66
N ASP A 116 -27.53 -14.19 6.59
CA ASP A 116 -27.48 -15.03 5.37
C ASP A 116 -28.13 -14.36 4.14
N ASN A 117 -29.00 -13.37 4.36
CA ASN A 117 -29.69 -12.59 3.33
C ASN A 117 -29.09 -11.18 3.12
N GLY A 118 -27.97 -10.84 3.74
CA GLY A 118 -27.34 -9.52 3.64
C GLY A 118 -26.66 -9.25 2.29
N ALA A 119 -26.33 -7.98 2.05
CA ALA A 119 -25.72 -7.54 0.80
C ALA A 119 -24.31 -8.15 0.59
N PHE A 120 -23.54 -8.34 1.66
CA PHE A 120 -22.21 -8.99 1.62
C PHE A 120 -22.27 -10.47 1.20
N GLN A 121 -23.26 -11.22 1.71
CA GLN A 121 -23.46 -12.62 1.29
C GLN A 121 -23.90 -12.69 -0.17
N SER A 122 -24.69 -11.73 -0.62
CA SER A 122 -25.08 -11.63 -2.02
C SER A 122 -23.90 -11.29 -2.92
N ALA A 123 -22.99 -10.42 -2.48
CA ALA A 123 -21.76 -10.10 -3.18
C ALA A 123 -20.85 -11.35 -3.34
N LEU A 124 -20.74 -12.17 -2.30
CA LEU A 124 -20.01 -13.44 -2.32
C LEU A 124 -20.66 -14.48 -3.25
N ALA A 125 -21.98 -14.68 -3.11
CA ALA A 125 -22.73 -15.60 -3.97
C ALA A 125 -22.69 -15.19 -5.45
N TYR A 126 -22.68 -13.87 -5.73
CA TYR A 126 -22.50 -13.36 -7.08
C TYR A 126 -21.09 -13.67 -7.60
N ALA A 127 -20.04 -13.44 -6.81
CA ALA A 127 -18.68 -13.81 -7.18
C ALA A 127 -18.54 -15.32 -7.47
N ASP A 128 -19.17 -16.18 -6.66
CA ASP A 128 -19.22 -17.63 -6.92
C ASP A 128 -19.88 -17.97 -8.26
N ALA A 129 -20.96 -17.27 -8.63
CA ALA A 129 -21.63 -17.47 -9.92
C ALA A 129 -20.76 -17.05 -11.10
N ILE A 130 -19.99 -15.95 -10.94
CA ILE A 130 -19.04 -15.49 -11.94
C ILE A 130 -17.88 -16.47 -12.09
N GLU A 131 -17.25 -16.90 -11.00
CA GLU A 131 -16.13 -17.86 -11.04
C GLU A 131 -16.56 -19.21 -11.63
N LYS A 132 -17.80 -19.64 -11.39
CA LYS A 132 -18.34 -20.84 -12.05
C LYS A 132 -18.40 -20.72 -13.58
N THR A 133 -18.60 -19.51 -14.09
CA THR A 133 -18.69 -19.23 -15.54
C THR A 133 -17.32 -18.93 -16.14
N TYR A 134 -16.45 -18.27 -15.38
CA TYR A 134 -15.10 -17.81 -15.71
C TYR A 134 -14.11 -18.40 -14.70
N SER A 135 -13.84 -19.69 -14.84
CA SER A 135 -13.10 -20.47 -13.84
C SER A 135 -11.61 -20.17 -13.85
N VAL A 136 -11.02 -20.09 -12.65
CA VAL A 136 -9.56 -20.01 -12.47
C VAL A 136 -8.85 -21.19 -13.12
N LYS A 137 -9.49 -22.38 -13.15
CA LYS A 137 -8.94 -23.57 -13.84
C LYS A 137 -8.82 -23.37 -15.35
N ASP A 138 -9.63 -22.49 -15.93
CA ASP A 138 -9.60 -22.14 -17.35
C ASP A 138 -8.63 -20.97 -17.61
N GLY A 139 -7.86 -20.56 -16.60
CA GLY A 139 -6.86 -19.49 -16.67
C GLY A 139 -7.43 -18.08 -16.51
N TYR A 140 -8.63 -17.94 -15.92
CA TYR A 140 -9.16 -16.63 -15.55
C TYR A 140 -8.61 -16.15 -14.20
N THR A 141 -8.37 -14.84 -14.11
CA THR A 141 -8.12 -14.17 -12.83
C THR A 141 -9.32 -13.26 -12.54
N ILE A 142 -9.65 -13.13 -11.25
CA ILE A 142 -10.76 -12.27 -10.80
C ILE A 142 -10.19 -11.32 -9.74
N SER A 143 -10.53 -10.05 -9.91
CA SER A 143 -10.21 -8.96 -8.98
C SER A 143 -11.50 -8.23 -8.58
N THR A 144 -11.44 -7.44 -7.52
CA THR A 144 -12.60 -6.67 -7.06
C THR A 144 -12.28 -5.19 -6.90
N THR A 145 -13.30 -4.35 -7.08
CA THR A 145 -13.22 -2.91 -6.84
C THR A 145 -14.55 -2.37 -6.33
N GLY A 146 -14.53 -1.15 -5.81
CA GLY A 146 -15.71 -0.50 -5.30
C GLY A 146 -15.38 0.74 -4.47
N HIS A 147 -16.40 1.56 -4.28
CA HIS A 147 -16.34 2.77 -3.46
C HIS A 147 -17.24 2.66 -2.23
N SER A 148 -16.84 3.24 -1.11
CA SER A 148 -17.66 3.28 0.11
C SER A 148 -18.07 1.88 0.60
N LEU A 149 -19.37 1.59 0.79
CA LEU A 149 -19.88 0.25 1.11
C LEU A 149 -19.55 -0.79 0.03
N GLY A 150 -19.52 -0.39 -1.25
CA GLY A 150 -19.11 -1.26 -2.35
C GLY A 150 -17.64 -1.64 -2.24
N GLY A 151 -16.80 -0.73 -1.75
CA GLY A 151 -15.41 -1.03 -1.40
C GLY A 151 -15.29 -2.07 -0.29
N ALA A 152 -16.17 -2.06 0.71
CA ALA A 152 -16.19 -3.09 1.74
C ALA A 152 -16.64 -4.45 1.22
N GLN A 153 -17.66 -4.49 0.36
CA GLN A 153 -18.12 -5.72 -0.31
C GLN A 153 -17.00 -6.30 -1.17
N ALA A 154 -16.30 -5.46 -1.93
CA ALA A 154 -15.15 -5.86 -2.74
C ALA A 154 -14.06 -6.51 -1.87
N ILE A 155 -13.64 -5.84 -0.78
CA ILE A 155 -12.67 -6.38 0.18
C ILE A 155 -13.14 -7.72 0.78
N TYR A 156 -14.40 -7.79 1.21
CA TYR A 156 -14.98 -8.98 1.82
C TYR A 156 -14.89 -10.19 0.88
N VAL A 157 -15.30 -9.99 -0.38
CA VAL A 157 -15.22 -11.01 -1.42
C VAL A 157 -13.76 -11.35 -1.72
N ALA A 158 -12.90 -10.35 -1.86
CA ALA A 158 -11.48 -10.55 -2.17
C ALA A 158 -10.80 -11.46 -1.15
N VAL A 159 -11.01 -11.22 0.15
CA VAL A 159 -10.43 -12.04 1.21
C VAL A 159 -10.94 -13.47 1.18
N LEU A 160 -12.25 -13.67 1.09
CA LEU A 160 -12.84 -15.02 1.16
C LEU A 160 -12.57 -15.86 -0.08
N LYS A 161 -12.31 -15.22 -1.21
CA LYS A 161 -12.06 -15.87 -2.50
C LYS A 161 -10.59 -15.90 -2.90
N GLY A 162 -9.71 -15.23 -2.16
CA GLY A 162 -8.30 -15.09 -2.51
C GLY A 162 -8.05 -14.18 -3.72
N TYR A 163 -8.99 -13.30 -4.07
CA TYR A 163 -8.84 -12.37 -5.20
C TYR A 163 -8.01 -11.15 -4.80
N HIS A 164 -7.47 -10.43 -5.78
CA HIS A 164 -6.92 -9.09 -5.55
C HIS A 164 -8.04 -8.03 -5.44
N GLY A 165 -7.76 -6.92 -4.77
CA GLY A 165 -8.71 -5.82 -4.62
C GLY A 165 -8.06 -4.45 -4.75
N PHE A 166 -8.70 -3.53 -5.48
CA PHE A 166 -8.37 -2.10 -5.44
C PHE A 166 -9.64 -1.32 -5.13
N THR A 167 -9.72 -0.68 -3.97
CA THR A 167 -10.93 -0.01 -3.51
C THR A 167 -10.69 1.45 -3.16
N TYR A 168 -11.78 2.21 -3.08
CA TYR A 168 -11.76 3.65 -2.81
C TYR A 168 -12.64 3.97 -1.62
N ALA A 169 -12.10 4.68 -0.63
CA ALA A 169 -12.82 5.11 0.56
C ALA A 169 -13.61 3.95 1.20
N ALA A 170 -13.02 2.75 1.22
CA ALA A 170 -13.75 1.56 1.60
C ALA A 170 -14.18 1.60 3.07
N ALA A 171 -15.42 1.21 3.29
CA ALA A 171 -15.95 0.92 4.61
C ALA A 171 -15.28 -0.33 5.23
N GLY A 172 -15.41 -0.53 6.54
CA GLY A 172 -14.99 -1.77 7.19
C GLY A 172 -15.64 -3.00 6.53
N PRO A 173 -14.90 -4.08 6.23
CA PRO A 173 -15.47 -5.27 5.59
C PRO A 173 -16.13 -6.26 6.57
N GLY A 174 -16.02 -6.02 7.88
CA GLY A 174 -16.53 -6.92 8.93
C GLY A 174 -15.91 -8.33 8.86
N LEU A 175 -14.62 -8.42 8.53
CA LEU A 175 -13.86 -9.67 8.48
C LEU A 175 -13.18 -9.94 9.83
N SER A 176 -13.16 -11.19 10.26
CA SER A 176 -12.41 -11.61 11.45
C SER A 176 -10.90 -11.68 11.17
N GLU A 177 -10.09 -11.53 12.22
CA GLU A 177 -8.63 -11.60 12.12
C GLU A 177 -8.14 -12.91 11.49
N LYS A 178 -8.78 -14.04 11.81
CA LYS A 178 -8.47 -15.36 11.22
C LYS A 178 -8.72 -15.41 9.71
N GLN A 179 -9.78 -14.77 9.22
CA GLN A 179 -10.05 -14.69 7.78
C GLN A 179 -8.96 -13.86 7.07
N LEU A 180 -8.48 -12.83 7.75
CA LEU A 180 -7.45 -11.93 7.21
C LEU A 180 -6.05 -12.56 7.25
N MET A 181 -5.73 -13.38 8.26
CA MET A 181 -4.45 -14.09 8.38
C MET A 181 -4.21 -15.13 7.27
N ASN A 182 -5.28 -15.72 6.71
CA ASN A 182 -5.18 -16.74 5.66
C ASN A 182 -5.27 -16.15 4.24
N TYR A 183 -5.33 -14.83 4.11
CA TYR A 183 -5.45 -14.17 2.82
C TYR A 183 -4.07 -14.02 2.15
N GLU A 184 -3.92 -14.62 0.97
CA GLU A 184 -2.67 -14.58 0.20
C GLU A 184 -2.69 -13.56 -0.95
N GLY A 185 -3.84 -12.94 -1.21
CA GLY A 185 -3.97 -11.92 -2.25
C GLY A 185 -3.43 -10.55 -1.82
N GLN A 186 -3.71 -9.53 -2.64
CA GLN A 186 -3.34 -8.14 -2.36
C GLN A 186 -4.57 -7.24 -2.37
N ILE A 187 -4.75 -6.46 -1.32
CA ILE A 187 -5.77 -5.41 -1.24
C ILE A 187 -5.11 -4.05 -1.11
N ILE A 188 -5.52 -3.13 -1.98
CA ILE A 188 -5.13 -1.73 -1.96
C ILE A 188 -6.40 -0.92 -1.74
N ASN A 189 -6.42 -0.13 -0.66
CA ASN A 189 -7.50 0.80 -0.38
C ASN A 189 -6.97 2.23 -0.42
N LEU A 190 -7.54 3.06 -1.27
CA LEU A 190 -7.19 4.46 -1.39
C LEU A 190 -8.25 5.33 -0.73
N TYR A 191 -7.87 6.18 0.21
CA TYR A 191 -8.81 7.03 0.94
C TYR A 191 -8.30 8.46 1.07
N ASP A 192 -9.22 9.39 1.29
CA ASP A 192 -8.84 10.76 1.66
C ASP A 192 -8.59 10.84 3.16
N THR A 193 -7.54 11.54 3.57
CA THR A 193 -7.19 11.67 5.00
C THR A 193 -8.23 12.44 5.83
N SER A 194 -9.14 13.18 5.20
CA SER A 194 -10.30 13.82 5.85
C SER A 194 -11.57 12.95 5.88
N ASP A 195 -11.52 11.76 5.28
CA ASP A 195 -12.66 10.86 5.15
C ASP A 195 -13.07 10.24 6.49
N ILE A 196 -14.16 10.76 7.05
CA ILE A 196 -14.76 10.29 8.31
C ILE A 196 -15.34 8.87 8.23
N VAL A 197 -15.69 8.39 7.03
CA VAL A 197 -16.34 7.08 6.80
C VAL A 197 -15.35 5.94 6.99
N THR A 198 -14.08 6.21 6.70
CA THR A 198 -13.00 5.23 6.83
C THR A 198 -12.52 5.03 8.28
N SER A 199 -13.11 5.73 9.26
CA SER A 199 -12.61 5.76 10.63
C SER A 199 -12.96 4.51 11.46
N GLY A 200 -11.92 3.89 12.03
CA GLY A 200 -12.03 2.93 13.14
C GLY A 200 -11.43 1.55 12.86
N TRP A 201 -12.13 0.69 12.12
CA TRP A 201 -11.72 -0.72 11.95
C TRP A 201 -10.71 -0.94 10.81
N LEU A 202 -10.79 -0.15 9.71
CA LEU A 202 -9.81 -0.20 8.61
C LEU A 202 -8.60 0.72 8.81
N THR A 203 -8.73 1.76 9.64
CA THR A 203 -7.72 2.82 9.82
C THR A 203 -7.18 2.95 11.26
N GLY A 204 -7.80 2.27 12.23
CA GLY A 204 -7.50 2.43 13.66
C GLY A 204 -7.01 1.15 14.33
N GLY A 205 -5.92 0.56 13.85
CA GLY A 205 -5.31 -0.59 14.51
C GLY A 205 -3.93 -0.90 13.95
N LYS A 206 -2.91 -0.79 14.79
CA LYS A 206 -1.49 -1.02 14.51
C LYS A 206 -1.26 -2.36 13.78
N GLY A 207 -0.75 -2.28 12.54
CA GLY A 207 0.15 -3.28 11.95
C GLY A 207 -0.42 -4.66 11.66
N GLN A 208 -0.01 -5.20 10.50
CA GLN A 208 -0.02 -6.62 10.15
C GLN A 208 -1.33 -7.25 9.66
N LEU A 209 -1.79 -6.84 8.47
CA LEU A 209 -2.55 -7.69 7.53
C LEU A 209 -2.17 -7.30 6.08
N PRO A 210 -2.42 -8.10 5.01
CA PRO A 210 -2.03 -7.82 3.61
C PRO A 210 -2.76 -6.64 2.93
N PHE A 211 -3.11 -5.63 3.72
CA PHE A 211 -3.96 -4.50 3.39
C PHE A 211 -3.11 -3.25 3.30
N HIS A 212 -2.91 -2.78 2.07
CA HIS A 212 -2.24 -1.52 1.83
C HIS A 212 -3.28 -0.40 1.74
N SER A 213 -3.50 0.27 2.88
CA SER A 213 -4.35 1.47 2.91
C SER A 213 -3.49 2.72 2.77
N PHE A 214 -3.69 3.47 1.69
CA PHE A 214 -2.95 4.70 1.39
C PHE A 214 -3.85 5.92 1.52
N GLY A 215 -3.46 6.86 2.37
CA GLY A 215 -4.16 8.12 2.56
C GLY A 215 -3.65 9.20 1.61
N ILE A 216 -4.56 9.90 0.94
CA ILE A 216 -4.26 11.11 0.16
C ILE A 216 -4.73 12.35 0.93
N ASP A 217 -3.87 13.35 1.04
CA ASP A 217 -4.28 14.67 1.55
C ASP A 217 -4.85 15.51 0.41
N ASN A 218 -6.19 15.61 0.35
CA ASN A 218 -6.89 16.57 -0.50
C ASN A 218 -7.61 17.67 0.29
N ALA A 219 -7.17 18.00 1.52
CA ALA A 219 -7.89 18.91 2.40
C ALA A 219 -8.19 20.26 1.70
N GLY A 220 -9.47 20.63 1.68
CA GLY A 220 -10.01 21.83 1.00
C GLY A 220 -11.01 21.54 -0.14
N TRP A 221 -11.27 20.27 -0.48
CA TRP A 221 -12.20 19.86 -1.54
C TRP A 221 -13.56 19.37 -0.98
N LYS A 222 -14.62 19.49 -1.77
CA LYS A 222 -16.04 19.37 -1.36
C LYS A 222 -16.38 18.07 -0.59
N ASN A 223 -17.28 18.18 0.41
CA ASN A 223 -17.96 17.10 1.16
C ASN A 223 -17.06 16.04 1.84
N TYR A 224 -16.51 16.37 3.03
CA TYR A 224 -15.89 15.42 3.99
C TYR A 224 -14.89 14.39 3.44
N GLY A 225 -14.34 14.58 2.23
CA GLY A 225 -13.35 13.68 1.65
C GLY A 225 -13.86 12.29 1.22
N HIS A 226 -15.16 12.10 0.93
CA HIS A 226 -15.70 10.76 0.63
C HIS A 226 -16.09 10.53 -0.85
N ASP A 227 -15.61 11.34 -1.78
CA ASP A 227 -16.02 11.32 -3.19
C ASP A 227 -14.92 10.75 -4.11
N LEU A 228 -15.27 9.92 -5.09
CA LEU A 228 -14.31 9.38 -6.06
C LEU A 228 -13.54 10.45 -6.86
N ASN A 229 -14.13 11.63 -7.07
CA ASN A 229 -13.54 12.70 -7.85
C ASN A 229 -12.34 13.39 -7.15
N GLN A 230 -12.06 13.06 -5.89
CA GLN A 230 -10.89 13.58 -5.18
C GLN A 230 -9.59 12.84 -5.52
N PHE A 231 -9.67 11.66 -6.15
CA PHE A 231 -8.51 10.86 -6.51
C PHE A 231 -8.00 11.27 -7.91
N ASN A 232 -7.04 12.19 -7.89
CA ASN A 232 -6.42 12.76 -9.09
C ASN A 232 -5.20 11.95 -9.53
N LEU A 233 -4.97 11.95 -10.85
CA LEU A 233 -3.84 11.29 -11.47
C LEU A 233 -2.88 12.29 -12.10
N ASP A 234 -1.58 11.97 -12.08
CA ASP A 234 -0.60 12.63 -12.94
C ASP A 234 -0.69 12.12 -14.40
N LYS A 235 0.11 12.70 -15.28
CA LYS A 235 0.19 12.32 -16.71
C LYS A 235 0.62 10.87 -16.97
N ASN A 236 1.18 10.19 -15.97
CA ASN A 236 1.64 8.81 -16.08
C ASN A 236 0.65 7.82 -15.43
N GLY A 237 -0.50 8.32 -14.94
CA GLY A 237 -1.51 7.50 -14.26
C GLY A 237 -1.19 7.18 -12.80
N ASN A 238 -0.30 7.94 -12.14
CA ASN A 238 -0.02 7.81 -10.71
C ASN A 238 -1.00 8.65 -9.89
N TYR A 239 -1.47 8.15 -8.74
CA TYR A 239 -2.28 8.97 -7.82
C TYR A 239 -1.41 10.00 -7.10
N ILE A 240 -1.89 11.25 -7.07
CA ILE A 240 -1.18 12.39 -6.46
C ILE A 240 -2.01 13.05 -5.36
N ASP A 241 -1.33 13.66 -4.39
CA ASP A 241 -1.96 14.52 -3.38
C ASP A 241 -2.13 15.96 -3.88
N LYS A 242 -2.72 16.82 -3.03
CA LYS A 242 -2.92 18.25 -3.34
C LYS A 242 -1.64 19.04 -3.58
N TYR A 243 -0.48 18.53 -3.16
CA TYR A 243 0.81 19.15 -3.39
C TYR A 243 1.48 18.65 -4.68
N GLY A 244 0.85 17.70 -5.39
CA GLY A 244 1.41 17.04 -6.56
C GLY A 244 2.40 15.93 -6.23
N ASP A 245 2.47 15.50 -4.97
CA ASP A 245 3.33 14.39 -4.56
C ASP A 245 2.64 13.06 -4.94
N ILE A 246 3.38 12.15 -5.57
CA ILE A 246 2.86 10.82 -5.94
C ILE A 246 2.64 10.00 -4.66
N VAL A 247 1.39 9.59 -4.44
CA VAL A 247 0.97 8.72 -3.33
C VAL A 247 1.00 7.26 -3.75
N ILE A 248 0.52 6.94 -4.96
CA ILE A 248 0.56 5.58 -5.50
C ILE A 248 1.12 5.59 -6.91
N TYR A 249 2.14 4.75 -7.14
CA TYR A 249 2.73 4.54 -8.45
C TYR A 249 1.96 3.48 -9.22
N SER A 250 1.66 3.77 -10.49
CA SER A 250 1.11 2.78 -11.41
C SER A 250 2.21 1.83 -11.91
N ASP A 251 1.86 0.56 -12.08
CA ASP A 251 2.68 -0.40 -12.83
C ASP A 251 2.57 -0.26 -14.36
N GLN A 252 1.77 0.72 -14.84
CA GLN A 252 1.41 0.95 -16.25
C GLN A 252 0.65 -0.19 -16.96
N HIS A 253 0.16 -1.18 -16.21
CA HIS A 253 -0.64 -2.31 -16.67
C HIS A 253 -1.98 -2.40 -15.96
N GLY A 254 -2.40 -1.32 -15.30
CA GLY A 254 -3.68 -1.26 -14.60
C GLY A 254 -3.61 -1.61 -13.12
N GLY A 255 -2.45 -2.06 -12.63
CA GLY A 255 -2.17 -2.33 -11.22
C GLY A 255 -1.28 -1.26 -10.57
N VAL A 256 -0.63 -1.67 -9.48
CA VAL A 256 0.15 -0.80 -8.59
C VAL A 256 1.58 -1.30 -8.51
N ALA A 257 2.52 -0.37 -8.71
CA ALA A 257 3.91 -0.61 -8.37
C ALA A 257 4.07 -0.47 -6.84
N LEU A 258 3.84 -1.57 -6.11
CA LEU A 258 3.73 -1.55 -4.66
C LEU A 258 5.01 -1.05 -3.99
N GLU A 259 6.18 -1.51 -4.42
CA GLU A 259 7.47 -1.13 -3.84
C GLU A 259 7.70 0.37 -3.98
N GLN A 260 7.47 0.91 -5.19
CA GLN A 260 7.57 2.35 -5.42
C GLN A 260 6.59 3.13 -4.55
N THR A 261 5.37 2.61 -4.41
CA THR A 261 4.33 3.20 -3.58
C THR A 261 4.73 3.23 -2.11
N LEU A 262 5.26 2.14 -1.56
CA LEU A 262 5.73 2.06 -0.17
C LEU A 262 6.89 3.05 0.09
N LEU A 263 7.82 3.20 -0.85
CA LEU A 263 8.87 4.22 -0.77
C LEU A 263 8.30 5.64 -0.80
N ALA A 264 7.29 5.87 -1.65
CA ALA A 264 6.60 7.15 -1.76
C ALA A 264 5.95 7.57 -0.44
N GLN A 265 5.36 6.62 0.28
CA GLN A 265 4.75 6.87 1.59
C GLN A 265 5.76 7.46 2.59
N GLN A 266 7.02 6.99 2.58
CA GLN A 266 8.07 7.54 3.43
C GLN A 266 8.43 8.97 3.01
N ILE A 267 8.52 9.25 1.70
CA ILE A 267 8.77 10.61 1.19
C ILE A 267 7.66 11.58 1.61
N ILE A 268 6.40 11.14 1.52
CA ILE A 268 5.24 11.95 1.94
C ILE A 268 5.32 12.28 3.43
N LYS A 269 5.62 11.28 4.27
CA LYS A 269 5.83 11.50 5.72
C LYS A 269 6.96 12.50 5.98
N ASN A 270 8.11 12.34 5.32
CA ASN A 270 9.25 13.24 5.47
C ASN A 270 8.89 14.67 5.02
N LYS A 271 8.18 14.83 3.90
CA LYS A 271 7.70 16.14 3.42
C LYS A 271 6.70 16.78 4.38
N ALA A 272 5.78 16.01 4.95
CA ALA A 272 4.85 16.51 5.96
C ALA A 272 5.59 17.01 7.21
N MET A 273 6.59 16.26 7.70
CA MET A 273 7.44 16.67 8.83
C MET A 273 8.23 17.95 8.51
N ILE A 274 8.84 18.03 7.31
CA ILE A 274 9.56 19.24 6.87
C ILE A 274 8.61 20.45 6.86
N ARG A 275 7.43 20.33 6.25
CA ARG A 275 6.42 21.42 6.20
C ARG A 275 6.03 21.87 7.61
N GLN A 276 5.81 20.93 8.53
CA GLN A 276 5.47 21.22 9.92
C GLN A 276 6.61 21.98 10.64
N MET A 277 7.85 21.51 10.52
CA MET A 277 9.03 22.15 11.12
C MET A 277 9.30 23.53 10.52
N GLU A 278 9.19 23.68 9.20
CA GLU A 278 9.38 24.97 8.52
C GLU A 278 8.29 26.00 8.92
N THR A 279 7.07 25.54 9.24
CA THR A 279 5.94 26.40 9.62
C THR A 279 5.94 26.76 11.11
N TYR A 280 6.13 25.77 12.00
CA TYR A 280 5.88 25.90 13.44
C TYR A 280 7.11 25.64 14.33
N GLY A 281 8.27 25.29 13.76
CA GLY A 281 9.47 24.94 14.52
C GLY A 281 10.11 26.13 15.25
N GLU A 282 10.91 25.81 16.27
CA GLU A 282 11.70 26.76 17.08
C GLU A 282 12.86 27.44 16.32
N LYS A 283 13.11 27.03 15.07
CA LYS A 283 14.17 27.48 14.15
C LYS A 283 15.59 27.30 14.72
N ASN A 284 15.77 26.33 15.60
CA ASN A 284 17.06 25.99 16.22
C ASN A 284 17.96 25.14 15.28
N GLN A 285 19.22 24.94 15.65
CA GLN A 285 20.16 24.19 14.81
C GLN A 285 19.74 22.73 14.61
N TRP A 286 19.16 22.11 15.64
CA TRP A 286 18.69 20.72 15.56
C TRP A 286 17.59 20.56 14.51
N GLU A 287 16.61 21.46 14.44
CA GLU A 287 15.56 21.42 13.43
C GLU A 287 16.12 21.62 12.01
N LYS A 288 17.10 22.53 11.85
CA LYS A 288 17.78 22.73 10.57
C LYS A 288 18.50 21.46 10.12
N ASP A 289 19.24 20.84 11.02
CA ASP A 289 19.94 19.58 10.76
C ASP A 289 18.95 18.46 10.42
N ARG A 290 17.82 18.39 11.14
CA ARG A 290 16.76 17.41 10.89
C ARG A 290 16.08 17.60 9.54
N ILE A 291 15.76 18.84 9.16
CA ILE A 291 15.22 19.16 7.83
C ILE A 291 16.21 18.75 6.74
N SER A 292 17.50 19.06 6.93
CA SER A 292 18.55 18.66 5.97
C SER A 292 18.65 17.14 5.83
N GLN A 293 18.60 16.42 6.96
CA GLN A 293 18.60 14.96 6.97
C GLN A 293 17.40 14.37 6.20
N LEU A 294 16.19 14.87 6.47
CA LEU A 294 14.97 14.41 5.78
C LEU A 294 15.01 14.72 4.27
N LYS A 295 15.63 15.84 3.85
CA LYS A 295 15.81 16.19 2.43
C LYS A 295 16.78 15.23 1.74
N GLU A 296 17.89 14.87 2.37
CA GLU A 296 18.82 13.86 1.84
C GLU A 296 18.21 12.46 1.80
N GLU A 297 17.45 12.08 2.82
CA GLU A 297 16.69 10.81 2.83
C GLU A 297 15.69 10.76 1.66
N ASN A 298 14.95 11.85 1.42
CA ASN A 298 14.04 11.94 0.29
C ASN A 298 14.75 11.80 -1.06
N LYS A 299 15.91 12.43 -1.23
CA LYS A 299 16.72 12.30 -2.44
C LYS A 299 17.17 10.86 -2.65
N TRP A 300 17.58 10.18 -1.58
CA TRP A 300 17.95 8.78 -1.63
C TRP A 300 16.77 7.87 -2.00
N LEU A 301 15.60 8.05 -1.37
CA LEU A 301 14.38 7.30 -1.68
C LEU A 301 13.96 7.49 -3.14
N GLN A 302 14.07 8.70 -3.68
CA GLN A 302 13.79 9.00 -5.09
C GLN A 302 14.71 8.24 -6.07
N LEU A 303 15.99 8.03 -5.70
CA LEU A 303 16.90 7.20 -6.50
C LEU A 303 16.45 5.74 -6.53
N GLN A 304 15.95 5.22 -5.41
CA GLN A 304 15.41 3.85 -5.34
C GLN A 304 14.14 3.73 -6.19
N ILE A 305 13.19 4.66 -6.06
CA ILE A 305 11.98 4.72 -6.91
C ILE A 305 12.35 4.78 -8.40
N SER A 306 13.39 5.54 -8.75
CA SER A 306 13.88 5.64 -10.13
C SER A 306 14.45 4.31 -10.64
N ALA A 307 15.04 3.49 -9.78
CA ALA A 307 15.51 2.16 -10.14
C ALA A 307 14.32 1.22 -10.43
N PHE A 308 13.30 1.20 -9.57
CA PHE A 308 12.06 0.44 -9.82
C PHE A 308 11.32 0.89 -11.08
N SER A 309 11.28 2.21 -11.33
CA SER A 309 10.67 2.78 -12.54
C SER A 309 11.31 2.24 -13.84
N LYS A 310 12.61 1.91 -13.81
CA LYS A 310 13.28 1.27 -14.95
C LYS A 310 12.75 -0.15 -15.19
N LEU A 311 12.49 -0.93 -14.15
CA LEU A 311 11.89 -2.26 -14.31
C LEU A 311 10.47 -2.20 -14.85
N VAL A 312 9.64 -1.26 -14.38
CA VAL A 312 8.31 -1.01 -14.96
C VAL A 312 8.41 -0.67 -16.45
N THR A 313 9.37 0.17 -16.82
CA THR A 313 9.63 0.51 -18.23
C THR A 313 10.07 -0.71 -19.04
N TRP A 314 10.90 -1.59 -18.48
CA TRP A 314 11.34 -2.82 -19.16
C TRP A 314 10.19 -3.81 -19.32
N ARG A 315 9.35 -4.00 -18.30
CA ARG A 315 8.13 -4.82 -18.36
C ARG A 315 7.21 -4.35 -19.49
N LYS A 316 7.00 -3.04 -19.60
CA LYS A 316 6.23 -2.44 -20.71
C LYS A 316 6.85 -2.72 -22.09
N ARG A 317 8.18 -2.67 -22.20
CA ARG A 317 8.88 -2.97 -23.47
C ARG A 317 8.76 -4.44 -23.86
N PHE A 318 8.93 -5.36 -22.92
CA PHE A 318 8.82 -6.79 -23.19
C PHE A 318 7.40 -7.19 -23.57
N THR A 319 6.39 -6.62 -22.92
CA THR A 319 4.97 -6.87 -23.23
C THR A 319 4.51 -6.27 -24.55
N ALA A 320 5.17 -5.21 -25.05
CA ALA A 320 4.87 -4.61 -26.36
C ALA A 320 5.21 -5.53 -27.55
N SER A 321 5.96 -6.62 -27.35
CA SER A 321 6.37 -7.60 -28.38
C SER A 321 5.24 -8.53 -28.86
N SER A 322 3.97 -8.21 -28.59
CA SER A 322 2.74 -8.89 -29.05
C SER A 322 2.41 -10.27 -28.45
N GLY A 323 3.06 -10.69 -27.34
CA GLY A 323 2.81 -12.02 -26.74
C GLY A 323 2.73 -12.09 -25.22
N GLY A 324 2.72 -10.96 -24.50
CA GLY A 324 2.95 -10.96 -23.05
C GLY A 324 4.43 -11.22 -22.70
N LEU A 325 4.74 -11.44 -21.43
CA LEU A 325 6.09 -11.80 -21.00
C LEU A 325 6.34 -13.29 -21.27
N SER A 326 7.48 -13.63 -21.87
CA SER A 326 7.97 -15.01 -21.81
C SER A 326 8.33 -15.39 -20.38
N THR A 327 8.34 -16.70 -20.08
CA THR A 327 8.75 -17.22 -18.76
C THR A 327 10.11 -16.69 -18.33
N ASN A 328 11.07 -16.59 -19.27
CA ASN A 328 12.42 -16.09 -18.95
C ASN A 328 12.45 -14.57 -18.69
N GLU A 329 11.65 -13.78 -19.41
CA GLU A 329 11.52 -12.34 -19.14
C GLU A 329 10.85 -12.08 -17.79
N GLN A 330 9.85 -12.91 -17.43
CA GLN A 330 9.21 -12.84 -16.12
C GLN A 330 10.19 -13.16 -15.00
N ILE A 331 10.90 -14.30 -15.07
CA ILE A 331 11.93 -14.67 -14.07
C ILE A 331 12.98 -13.58 -13.96
N TYR A 332 13.50 -13.07 -15.08
CA TYR A 332 14.50 -12.00 -15.05
C TYR A 332 13.99 -10.73 -14.35
N LEU A 333 12.77 -10.27 -14.66
CA LEU A 333 12.19 -9.09 -14.03
C LEU A 333 11.96 -9.31 -12.54
N ASP A 334 11.46 -10.48 -12.15
CA ASP A 334 11.18 -10.84 -10.77
C ASP A 334 12.47 -10.94 -9.95
N ASP A 335 13.53 -11.53 -10.52
CA ASP A 335 14.88 -11.56 -9.92
C ASP A 335 15.49 -10.16 -9.75
N GLN A 336 15.37 -9.30 -10.77
CA GLN A 336 15.84 -7.91 -10.65
C GLN A 336 15.04 -7.13 -9.59
N GLN A 337 13.73 -7.35 -9.50
CA GLN A 337 12.87 -6.75 -8.49
C GLN A 337 13.27 -7.22 -7.09
N ALA A 338 13.45 -8.53 -6.88
CA ALA A 338 13.92 -9.11 -5.63
C ALA A 338 15.30 -8.55 -5.23
N LEU A 339 16.23 -8.46 -6.18
CA LEU A 339 17.55 -7.88 -5.93
C LEU A 339 17.48 -6.42 -5.47
N MET A 340 16.62 -5.61 -6.08
CA MET A 340 16.43 -4.22 -5.65
C MET A 340 15.77 -4.11 -4.28
N ILE A 341 14.81 -4.99 -3.96
CA ILE A 341 14.18 -5.07 -2.62
C ILE A 341 15.25 -5.38 -1.56
N VAL A 342 16.11 -6.37 -1.81
CA VAL A 342 17.19 -6.77 -0.89
C VAL A 342 18.19 -5.62 -0.70
N LYS A 343 18.61 -4.96 -1.79
CA LYS A 343 19.51 -3.80 -1.73
C LYS A 343 18.90 -2.64 -0.95
N HIS A 344 17.62 -2.37 -1.19
CA HIS A 344 16.88 -1.32 -0.49
C HIS A 344 16.78 -1.63 1.01
N ALA A 345 16.35 -2.85 1.37
CA ALA A 345 16.23 -3.28 2.77
C ALA A 345 17.58 -3.19 3.51
N ALA A 346 18.67 -3.61 2.88
CA ALA A 346 20.02 -3.46 3.43
C ALA A 346 20.42 -2.02 3.67
N SER A 347 20.12 -1.13 2.72
CA SER A 347 20.43 0.28 2.88
C SER A 347 19.60 0.95 3.98
N VAL A 348 18.29 0.67 4.07
CA VAL A 348 17.43 1.21 5.14
C VAL A 348 17.87 0.69 6.50
N PHE A 349 18.18 -0.59 6.60
CA PHE A 349 18.69 -1.19 7.83
C PHE A 349 19.99 -0.53 8.27
N ASN A 350 20.94 -0.35 7.35
CA ASN A 350 22.21 0.31 7.65
C ASN A 350 22.01 1.76 8.08
N GLN A 351 21.15 2.53 7.41
CA GLN A 351 20.82 3.90 7.81
C GLN A 351 20.19 3.96 9.21
N ALA A 352 19.25 3.06 9.52
CA ALA A 352 18.63 3.00 10.84
C ALA A 352 19.68 2.68 11.92
N MET A 353 20.55 1.71 11.67
CA MET A 353 21.64 1.35 12.58
C MET A 353 22.62 2.52 12.78
N GLU A 354 23.00 3.23 11.71
CA GLU A 354 23.86 4.42 11.80
C GLU A 354 23.21 5.53 12.64
N GLN A 355 21.91 5.80 12.46
CA GLN A 355 21.21 6.80 13.26
C GLN A 355 21.19 6.42 14.75
N VAL A 356 20.94 5.15 15.07
CA VAL A 356 20.96 4.67 16.46
C VAL A 356 22.37 4.74 17.04
N LEU A 357 23.42 4.43 16.27
CA LEU A 357 24.82 4.60 16.69
C LEU A 357 25.12 6.06 17.04
N VAL A 358 24.68 7.01 16.19
CA VAL A 358 24.86 8.45 16.44
C VAL A 358 24.16 8.88 17.74
N ILE A 359 22.96 8.37 18.02
CA ILE A 359 22.23 8.65 19.28
C ILE A 359 23.04 8.19 20.49
N TYR A 360 23.54 6.96 20.52
CA TYR A 360 24.32 6.47 21.65
C TYR A 360 25.66 7.20 21.79
N GLN A 361 26.35 7.47 20.69
CA GLN A 361 27.60 8.24 20.70
C GLN A 361 27.39 9.68 21.18
N ARG A 362 26.25 10.30 20.83
CA ARG A 362 25.85 11.59 21.37
C ARG A 362 25.55 11.49 22.87
N GLY A 363 24.78 10.49 23.29
CA GLY A 363 24.50 10.24 24.71
C GLY A 363 25.78 10.15 25.55
N ILE A 364 26.80 9.42 25.09
CA ILE A 364 28.10 9.35 25.79
C ILE A 364 28.74 10.74 25.96
N ARG A 365 28.76 11.56 24.89
CA ARG A 365 29.29 12.93 24.95
C ARG A 365 28.47 13.82 25.87
N ASP A 366 27.15 13.70 25.84
CA ASP A 366 26.23 14.50 26.66
C ASP A 366 26.41 14.16 28.15
N LEU A 367 26.71 12.89 28.51
CA LEU A 367 27.01 12.49 29.89
C LEU A 367 28.33 13.10 30.39
N GLU A 368 29.39 13.08 29.57
CA GLU A 368 30.67 13.72 29.90
C GLU A 368 30.51 15.23 30.11
N GLN A 369 29.73 15.88 29.24
CA GLN A 369 29.43 17.31 29.32
C GLN A 369 28.61 17.63 30.57
N LEU A 370 27.56 16.85 30.85
CA LEU A 370 26.71 17.00 32.03
C LEU A 370 27.52 16.92 33.33
N TRP A 371 28.46 15.97 33.41
CA TRP A 371 29.36 15.85 34.56
C TRP A 371 30.26 17.08 34.71
N ALA A 372 30.88 17.54 33.61
CA ALA A 372 31.75 18.71 33.63
C ALA A 372 31.00 19.99 34.05
N ASP A 373 29.81 20.22 33.48
CA ASP A 373 28.97 21.38 33.79
C ASP A 373 28.44 21.33 35.22
N GLY A 374 28.04 20.14 35.69
CA GLY A 374 27.64 19.91 37.08
C GLY A 374 28.75 20.26 38.07
N LEU A 375 29.97 19.76 37.84
CA LEU A 375 31.12 20.10 38.68
C LEU A 375 31.44 21.60 38.67
N ALA A 376 31.39 22.25 37.50
CA ALA A 376 31.62 23.68 37.39
C ALA A 376 30.55 24.50 38.15
N MET A 377 29.29 24.05 38.10
CA MET A 377 28.19 24.67 38.84
C MET A 377 28.37 24.53 40.35
N VAL A 378 28.69 23.34 40.85
CA VAL A 378 28.90 23.10 42.28
C VAL A 378 30.06 23.95 42.79
N ARG A 379 31.20 23.94 42.08
CA ARG A 379 32.39 24.74 42.44
C ARG A 379 32.10 26.23 42.57
N ARG A 380 31.22 26.77 41.72
CA ARG A 380 30.80 28.18 41.77
C ARG A 380 29.94 28.49 43.00
N GLN A 381 29.14 27.53 43.46
CA GLN A 381 28.27 27.69 44.63
C GLN A 381 29.00 27.40 45.95
N THR A 382 30.10 26.65 45.92
CA THR A 382 30.89 26.26 47.10
C THR A 382 32.36 26.69 47.01
N PRO A 383 32.66 27.99 46.83
CA PRO A 383 34.03 28.47 46.54
C PRO A 383 35.03 28.24 47.69
N LEU A 384 34.56 27.94 48.90
CA LEU A 384 35.39 27.70 50.08
C LEU A 384 35.77 26.23 50.28
N LEU A 385 35.12 25.30 49.56
CA LEU A 385 35.44 23.88 49.65
C LEU A 385 36.60 23.53 48.71
N SER A 386 37.49 22.67 49.17
CA SER A 386 38.47 22.01 48.30
C SER A 386 37.76 21.07 47.33
N GLN A 387 38.46 20.70 46.24
CA GLN A 387 37.93 19.76 45.25
C GLN A 387 37.54 18.42 45.87
N ASN A 388 38.28 17.94 46.88
CA ASN A 388 38.00 16.67 47.54
C ASN A 388 36.74 16.75 48.40
N GLU A 389 36.58 17.80 49.22
CA GLU A 389 35.38 18.01 50.03
C GLU A 389 34.12 18.12 49.16
N MET A 390 34.23 18.79 48.01
CA MET A 390 33.15 18.85 47.03
C MET A 390 32.79 17.47 46.46
N LEU A 391 33.79 16.67 46.06
CA LEU A 391 33.59 15.34 45.51
C LEU A 391 33.06 14.35 46.56
N ASP A 392 33.46 14.49 47.82
CA ASP A 392 32.97 13.66 48.92
C ASP A 392 31.50 13.98 49.23
N ALA A 393 31.13 15.27 49.30
CA ALA A 393 29.73 15.68 49.46
C ALA A 393 28.83 15.21 48.30
N LEU A 394 29.32 15.28 47.06
CA LEU A 394 28.61 14.74 45.90
C LEU A 394 28.46 13.21 45.98
N ARG A 395 29.48 12.51 46.49
CA ARG A 395 29.44 11.05 46.71
C ARG A 395 28.41 10.66 47.77
N GLU A 396 28.26 11.43 48.84
CA GLU A 396 27.26 11.17 49.90
C GLU A 396 25.82 11.16 49.37
N VAL A 397 25.53 11.98 48.36
CA VAL A 397 24.21 12.01 47.68
C VAL A 397 24.14 11.13 46.43
N GLY A 398 25.15 10.27 46.20
CA GLY A 398 25.19 9.33 45.07
C GLY A 398 25.50 9.96 43.71
N CYS A 399 25.89 11.23 43.66
CA CYS A 399 26.25 11.93 42.43
C CYS A 399 27.75 11.76 42.16
N THR A 400 28.13 10.64 41.54
CA THR A 400 29.53 10.32 41.25
C THR A 400 29.76 10.26 39.75
N LYS A 401 31.02 10.39 39.30
CA LYS A 401 31.36 10.15 37.89
C LYS A 401 30.95 8.73 37.46
N GLN A 402 31.06 7.76 38.35
CA GLN A 402 30.66 6.39 38.08
C GLN A 402 29.16 6.29 37.75
N THR A 403 28.30 6.88 38.58
CA THR A 403 26.84 6.80 38.43
C THR A 403 26.29 7.70 37.33
N ILE A 404 26.94 8.83 37.06
CA ILE A 404 26.50 9.81 36.03
C ILE A 404 27.10 9.50 34.65
N VAL A 405 28.34 9.01 34.58
CA VAL A 405 29.08 8.86 33.31
C VAL A 405 29.41 7.41 33.03
N ASP A 406 30.15 6.74 33.92
CA ASP A 406 30.82 5.49 33.57
C ASP A 406 29.82 4.34 33.38
N GLU A 407 28.84 4.18 34.28
CA GLU A 407 27.80 3.14 34.19
C GLU A 407 26.88 3.31 32.98
N PRO A 408 26.27 4.49 32.72
CA PRO A 408 25.48 4.69 31.50
C PRO A 408 26.31 4.60 30.22
N THR A 409 27.58 5.04 30.25
CA THR A 409 28.50 4.91 29.10
C THR A 409 28.76 3.44 28.78
N GLN A 410 28.93 2.60 29.80
CA GLN A 410 29.10 1.16 29.61
C GLN A 410 27.84 0.55 28.98
N GLU A 411 26.65 0.90 29.46
CA GLU A 411 25.38 0.44 28.87
C GLU A 411 25.26 0.87 27.39
N PHE A 412 25.60 2.11 27.06
CA PHE A 412 25.58 2.61 25.68
C PHE A 412 26.61 1.90 24.79
N ARG A 413 27.81 1.59 25.30
CA ARG A 413 28.83 0.82 24.57
C ARG A 413 28.36 -0.60 24.27
N GLU A 414 27.68 -1.26 25.20
CA GLU A 414 27.09 -2.58 24.98
C GLU A 414 26.01 -2.56 23.91
N LYS A 415 25.15 -1.54 23.91
CA LYS A 415 24.14 -1.36 22.84
C LYS A 415 24.78 -1.07 21.48
N ILE A 416 25.81 -0.23 21.44
CA ILE A 416 26.62 0.01 20.22
C ILE A 416 27.22 -1.29 19.69
N PHE A 417 27.76 -2.15 20.56
CA PHE A 417 28.34 -3.43 20.16
C PHE A 417 27.28 -4.35 19.52
N LYS A 418 26.11 -4.49 20.15
CA LYS A 418 24.98 -5.27 19.63
C LYS A 418 24.50 -4.76 18.27
N ILE A 419 24.39 -3.44 18.11
CA ILE A 419 24.00 -2.81 16.83
C ILE A 419 25.00 -3.13 15.72
N LYS A 420 26.30 -3.07 16.01
CA LYS A 420 27.34 -3.42 15.04
C LYS A 420 27.27 -4.89 14.63
N GLN A 421 27.00 -5.80 15.56
CA GLN A 421 26.81 -7.23 15.25
C GLN A 421 25.61 -7.43 14.34
N LEU A 422 24.45 -6.87 14.69
CA LEU A 422 23.23 -6.95 13.87
C LEU A 422 23.43 -6.35 12.46
N SER A 423 24.13 -5.21 12.35
CA SER A 423 24.49 -4.61 11.05
C SER A 423 25.36 -5.54 10.20
N ALA A 424 26.33 -6.22 10.80
CA ALA A 424 27.19 -7.18 10.10
C ALA A 424 26.43 -8.43 9.64
N GLU A 425 25.59 -9.00 10.51
CA GLU A 425 24.76 -10.17 10.19
C GLU A 425 23.79 -9.87 9.05
N PHE A 426 23.07 -8.74 9.13
CA PHE A 426 22.14 -8.33 8.08
C PHE A 426 22.86 -8.07 6.75
N SER A 427 24.01 -7.37 6.80
CA SER A 427 24.82 -7.12 5.60
C SER A 427 25.34 -8.40 4.95
N THR A 428 25.61 -9.43 5.76
CA THR A 428 26.06 -10.74 5.26
C THR A 428 24.92 -11.46 4.57
N LEU A 429 23.75 -11.54 5.23
CA LEU A 429 22.53 -12.11 4.65
C LEU A 429 22.14 -11.43 3.33
N ALA A 430 22.17 -10.09 3.29
CA ALA A 430 21.86 -9.34 2.07
C ALA A 430 22.82 -9.69 0.91
N LYS A 431 24.12 -9.83 1.20
CA LYS A 431 25.12 -10.24 0.19
C LYS A 431 24.92 -11.67 -0.28
N GLU A 432 24.58 -12.59 0.61
CA GLU A 432 24.30 -13.98 0.27
C GLU A 432 23.07 -14.09 -0.66
N ILE A 433 22.00 -13.35 -0.34
CA ILE A 433 20.81 -13.29 -1.18
C ILE A 433 21.13 -12.66 -2.54
N GLU A 434 21.87 -11.54 -2.57
CA GLU A 434 22.32 -10.91 -3.82
C GLU A 434 23.17 -11.87 -4.67
N ALA A 435 24.11 -12.58 -4.06
CA ALA A 435 24.95 -13.55 -4.76
C ALA A 435 24.11 -14.69 -5.36
N LYS A 436 23.12 -15.21 -4.60
CA LYS A 436 22.23 -16.27 -5.05
C LYS A 436 21.32 -15.83 -6.20
N ILE A 437 20.73 -14.63 -6.12
CA ILE A 437 19.93 -14.08 -7.22
C ILE A 437 20.80 -13.87 -8.47
N ASN A 438 22.01 -13.32 -8.31
CA ASN A 438 22.92 -13.15 -9.45
C ASN A 438 23.35 -14.48 -10.07
N GLU A 439 23.55 -15.54 -9.27
CA GLU A 439 23.84 -16.89 -9.75
C GLU A 439 22.67 -17.43 -10.61
N LEU A 440 21.43 -17.26 -10.16
CA LEU A 440 20.22 -17.64 -10.90
C LEU A 440 20.13 -16.88 -12.24
N VAL A 441 20.27 -15.55 -12.21
CA VAL A 441 20.24 -14.71 -13.41
C VAL A 441 21.32 -15.10 -14.42
N GLN A 442 22.53 -15.44 -13.97
CA GLN A 442 23.61 -15.87 -14.88
C GLN A 442 23.36 -17.26 -15.44
N ARG A 443 22.89 -18.20 -14.61
CA ARG A 443 22.54 -19.56 -15.06
C ARG A 443 21.47 -19.51 -16.14
N ASP A 444 20.45 -18.68 -15.97
CA ASP A 444 19.37 -18.52 -16.95
C ASP A 444 19.86 -17.87 -18.24
N ARG A 445 20.78 -16.90 -18.16
CA ARG A 445 21.45 -16.33 -19.35
C ARG A 445 22.27 -17.37 -20.11
N ASP A 446 23.01 -18.22 -19.41
CA ASP A 446 23.82 -19.26 -20.03
C ASP A 446 22.96 -20.36 -20.66
N LEU A 447 21.86 -20.75 -20.01
CA LEU A 447 20.87 -21.67 -20.59
C LEU A 447 20.22 -21.09 -21.84
N ALA A 448 19.84 -19.80 -21.82
CA ALA A 448 19.29 -19.13 -22.99
C ALA A 448 20.28 -19.09 -24.17
N ARG A 449 21.58 -18.99 -23.90
CA ARG A 449 22.64 -19.04 -24.94
C ARG A 449 22.95 -20.44 -25.47
N GLN A 450 22.52 -21.51 -24.80
CA GLN A 450 22.73 -22.89 -25.25
C GLN A 450 21.59 -23.41 -26.13
N LEU A 451 20.44 -22.75 -26.12
CA LEU A 451 19.23 -23.13 -26.84
C LEU A 451 19.04 -22.37 -28.16
N PHE A 452 19.93 -21.43 -28.48
CA PHE A 452 20.07 -20.69 -29.73
C PHE A 452 21.54 -20.67 -30.15
#